data_AF-A0ABD3RDN8-F1
#
_entry.id   AF-A0ABD3RDN8-F1
#
_cell.length_a   1.000
_cell.length_b   1.000
_cell.length_c   1.000
_cell.angle_alpha   90.00
_cell.angle_beta   90.00
_cell.angle_gamma   90.00
#
_symmetry.space_group_name_H-M   'P 1'
#
loop_
_entity.id
_entity.type
_entity.pdbx_description
1 polymer ?
#
loop_
_entity_poly.entity_id
_entity_poly.type
_entity_poly.pdbx_seq_one_letter_code
_entity_poly.pdbx_strand_id
1 'polypeptide(L)'
;MSLDDIKADIKAVIDEKSCGPIFIRLSWHDAGVYSTGKLTGGCPNAAMRFTDAGEGTFGANAGLPTVALSLLRPVTDKYVTSGIISHADLWTLAANVAIEVMGGPIVPTRFGRVDARDSSGSVEGQVGRLPDGDKGVDHLRDIFHPKGFDDGDIVALSGAHTVGKCHPDRSGFDGPWTEMPLKFDNAYFSEMLSKEYVPETTSGGCPQNRCPRTGTVMLISDLALLEPPFRRYVELYARDQDAFFADFVKAWVKLQENGCTGLRDTL
;
A
#
# COMPACT_ATOMS: atom_id res chain seq x y z
N MET A 1 -27.22 -1.77 -9.15
CA MET A 1 -26.44 -1.88 -7.90
C MET A 1 -25.70 -0.57 -7.74
N SER A 2 -25.66 -0.02 -6.53
CA SER A 2 -25.05 1.28 -6.23
C SER A 2 -23.59 1.13 -5.78
N LEU A 3 -22.84 2.23 -5.79
CA LEU A 3 -21.50 2.28 -5.20
C LEU A 3 -21.54 1.94 -3.70
N ASP A 4 -22.61 2.34 -3.00
CA ASP A 4 -22.77 2.06 -1.58
C ASP A 4 -22.95 0.56 -1.30
N ASP A 5 -23.61 -0.19 -2.21
CA ASP A 5 -23.72 -1.65 -2.11
C ASP A 5 -22.34 -2.31 -2.19
N ILE A 6 -21.47 -1.83 -3.10
CA ILE A 6 -20.10 -2.35 -3.26
C ILE A 6 -19.28 -2.08 -2.00
N LYS A 7 -19.33 -0.84 -1.49
CA LYS A 7 -18.62 -0.45 -0.26
C LYS A 7 -19.09 -1.27 0.95
N ALA A 8 -20.39 -1.49 1.07
CA ALA A 8 -20.96 -2.30 2.15
C ALA A 8 -20.46 -3.75 2.11
N ASP A 9 -20.41 -4.37 0.94
CA ASP A 9 -19.89 -5.73 0.79
C ASP A 9 -18.38 -5.82 1.07
N ILE A 10 -17.60 -4.83 0.62
CA ILE A 10 -16.16 -4.74 0.96
C ILE A 10 -15.98 -4.62 2.47
N LYS A 11 -16.73 -3.71 3.11
CA LYS A 11 -16.69 -3.54 4.57
C LYS A 11 -17.02 -4.84 5.29
N ALA A 12 -18.05 -5.57 4.86
CA ALA A 12 -18.41 -6.85 5.45
C ALA A 12 -17.26 -7.87 5.39
N VAL A 13 -16.56 -7.96 4.25
CA VAL A 13 -15.37 -8.82 4.10
C VAL A 13 -14.26 -8.39 5.08
N ILE A 14 -14.02 -7.09 5.22
CA ILE A 14 -12.99 -6.56 6.12
C ILE A 14 -13.34 -6.84 7.58
N ASP A 15 -14.57 -6.59 8.01
CA ASP A 15 -15.03 -6.85 9.38
C ASP A 15 -14.93 -8.35 9.71
N GLU A 16 -15.30 -9.23 8.78
CA GLU A 16 -15.28 -10.68 9.00
C GLU A 16 -13.84 -11.25 9.04
N LYS A 17 -12.95 -10.76 8.16
CA LYS A 17 -11.63 -11.37 7.94
C LYS A 17 -10.47 -10.57 8.52
N SER A 18 -10.72 -9.36 9.03
CA SER A 18 -9.68 -8.42 9.48
C SER A 18 -8.60 -8.19 8.40
N CYS A 19 -9.02 -8.10 7.14
CA CYS A 19 -8.14 -8.08 5.97
C CYS A 19 -7.90 -6.69 5.36
N GLY A 20 -8.34 -5.62 6.02
CA GLY A 20 -8.12 -4.24 5.55
C GLY A 20 -6.68 -3.94 5.13
N PRO A 21 -5.65 -4.32 5.91
CA PRO A 21 -4.26 -4.00 5.56
C PRO A 21 -3.78 -4.62 4.24
N ILE A 22 -4.24 -5.83 3.90
CA ILE A 22 -3.81 -6.48 2.65
C ILE A 22 -4.48 -5.85 1.41
N PHE A 23 -5.67 -5.26 1.55
CA PHE A 23 -6.29 -4.48 0.47
C PHE A 23 -5.56 -3.16 0.22
N ILE A 24 -5.09 -2.48 1.27
CA ILE A 24 -4.22 -1.30 1.14
C ILE A 24 -2.95 -1.69 0.39
N ARG A 25 -2.28 -2.78 0.79
CA ARG A 25 -1.09 -3.26 0.08
C ARG A 25 -1.40 -3.62 -1.38
N LEU A 26 -2.51 -4.29 -1.67
CA LEU A 26 -2.90 -4.64 -3.03
C LEU A 26 -3.00 -3.41 -3.93
N SER A 27 -3.72 -2.37 -3.48
CA SER A 27 -3.85 -1.12 -4.24
C SER A 27 -2.52 -0.37 -4.35
N TRP A 28 -1.71 -0.33 -3.28
CA TRP A 28 -0.37 0.26 -3.30
C TRP A 28 0.50 -0.38 -4.38
N HIS A 29 0.52 -1.72 -4.44
CA HIS A 29 1.34 -2.46 -5.41
C HIS A 29 0.84 -2.30 -6.85
N ASP A 30 -0.47 -2.32 -7.08
CA ASP A 30 -1.07 -2.12 -8.41
C ASP A 30 -0.82 -0.69 -8.93
N ALA A 31 -0.90 0.31 -8.06
CA ALA A 31 -0.66 1.71 -8.41
C ALA A 31 0.84 2.08 -8.45
N GLY A 32 1.65 1.39 -7.67
CA GLY A 32 3.10 1.59 -7.54
C GLY A 32 3.87 1.31 -8.84
N VAL A 33 3.21 0.79 -9.88
CA VAL A 33 3.84 0.55 -11.17
C VAL A 33 4.06 1.82 -11.98
N TYR A 34 3.45 2.98 -11.70
CA TYR A 34 3.72 4.20 -12.46
C TYR A 34 5.18 4.68 -12.30
N SER A 35 5.76 5.29 -13.35
CA SER A 35 7.05 5.99 -13.29
C SER A 35 7.27 6.85 -14.55
N THR A 36 8.07 7.91 -14.44
CA THR A 36 8.62 8.71 -15.55
C THR A 36 10.14 8.59 -15.65
N GLY A 37 10.75 7.64 -14.92
CA GLY A 37 12.19 7.42 -14.88
C GLY A 37 12.69 6.56 -16.05
N LYS A 38 13.71 5.72 -15.79
CA LYS A 38 14.27 4.80 -16.79
C LYS A 38 13.21 3.84 -17.36
N LEU A 39 12.31 3.39 -16.49
CA LEU A 39 11.12 2.64 -16.86
C LEU A 39 9.95 3.63 -16.80
N THR A 40 9.25 3.84 -17.91
CA THR A 40 8.18 4.85 -18.01
C THR A 40 6.78 4.23 -18.07
N GLY A 41 5.76 5.05 -17.86
CA GLY A 41 4.35 4.66 -17.94
C GLY A 41 3.88 3.84 -16.75
N GLY A 42 2.72 3.21 -16.91
CA GLY A 42 2.01 2.49 -15.85
C GLY A 42 0.75 3.25 -15.42
N CYS A 43 -0.34 2.54 -15.29
CA CYS A 43 -1.54 2.93 -14.57
C CYS A 43 -2.06 1.63 -13.94
N PRO A 44 -2.56 1.64 -12.69
CA PRO A 44 -3.16 0.46 -12.09
C PRO A 44 -4.20 -0.17 -13.02
N ASN A 45 -3.98 -1.45 -13.34
CA ASN A 45 -4.74 -2.20 -14.35
C ASN A 45 -5.01 -3.65 -13.93
N ALA A 46 -4.76 -4.00 -12.67
CA ALA A 46 -4.96 -5.33 -12.13
C ALA A 46 -4.24 -6.45 -12.90
N ALA A 47 -3.04 -6.18 -13.44
CA ALA A 47 -2.20 -7.19 -14.09
C ALA A 47 -1.71 -8.27 -13.11
N MET A 48 -1.66 -7.99 -11.81
CA MET A 48 -1.33 -8.99 -10.76
C MET A 48 -2.27 -10.20 -10.71
N ARG A 49 -3.41 -10.19 -11.43
CA ARG A 49 -4.30 -11.36 -11.57
C ARG A 49 -3.66 -12.51 -12.35
N PHE A 50 -2.67 -12.22 -13.19
CA PHE A 50 -2.01 -13.21 -14.03
C PHE A 50 -0.79 -13.77 -13.30
N THR A 51 -0.84 -15.06 -12.94
CA THR A 51 0.18 -15.75 -12.14
C THR A 51 1.05 -16.71 -12.94
N ASP A 52 0.83 -16.78 -14.25
CA ASP A 52 1.63 -17.54 -15.21
C ASP A 52 2.82 -16.73 -15.74
N ALA A 53 2.71 -15.41 -15.78
CA ALA A 53 3.77 -14.47 -16.09
C ALA A 53 3.44 -13.06 -15.55
N GLY A 54 4.42 -12.15 -15.59
CA GLY A 54 4.20 -10.74 -15.25
C GLY A 54 4.05 -10.50 -13.75
N GLU A 55 3.25 -9.49 -13.37
CA GLU A 55 3.21 -8.97 -12.01
C GLU A 55 2.82 -10.01 -10.95
N GLY A 56 1.95 -10.96 -11.28
CA GLY A 56 1.56 -12.01 -10.33
C GLY A 56 2.68 -12.99 -9.96
N THR A 57 3.81 -12.95 -10.67
CA THR A 57 4.99 -13.81 -10.40
C THR A 57 6.11 -13.11 -9.63
N PHE A 58 6.03 -11.80 -9.44
CA PHE A 58 7.09 -11.03 -8.79
C PHE A 58 7.11 -11.22 -7.28
N GLY A 59 8.30 -11.44 -6.71
CA GLY A 59 8.49 -11.67 -5.27
C GLY A 59 7.95 -10.51 -4.41
N ALA A 60 8.08 -9.26 -4.88
CA ALA A 60 7.52 -8.09 -4.20
C ALA A 60 5.99 -8.18 -4.01
N ASN A 61 5.28 -8.91 -4.86
CA ASN A 61 3.83 -9.12 -4.77
C ASN A 61 3.42 -10.39 -4.03
N ALA A 62 4.36 -11.12 -3.41
CA ALA A 62 4.05 -12.36 -2.71
C ALA A 62 2.83 -12.21 -1.78
N GLY A 63 1.89 -13.14 -1.90
CA GLY A 63 0.61 -13.15 -1.19
C GLY A 63 -0.50 -12.27 -1.79
N LEU A 64 -0.22 -11.27 -2.65
CA LEU A 64 -1.29 -10.46 -3.25
C LEU A 64 -2.12 -11.25 -4.27
N PRO A 65 -1.52 -11.94 -5.27
CA PRO A 65 -2.30 -12.66 -6.28
C PRO A 65 -3.12 -13.82 -5.70
N THR A 66 -2.64 -14.45 -4.63
CA THR A 66 -3.28 -15.65 -4.06
C THR A 66 -4.15 -15.33 -2.86
N VAL A 67 -3.68 -14.54 -1.89
CA VAL A 67 -4.41 -14.30 -0.63
C VAL A 67 -5.35 -13.10 -0.78
N ALA A 68 -4.84 -11.95 -1.25
CA ALA A 68 -5.66 -10.74 -1.36
C ALA A 68 -6.83 -10.94 -2.33
N LEU A 69 -6.57 -11.53 -3.49
CA LEU A 69 -7.61 -11.78 -4.49
C LEU A 69 -8.63 -12.83 -4.02
N SER A 70 -8.20 -13.86 -3.28
CA SER A 70 -9.12 -14.83 -2.70
C SER A 70 -10.05 -14.21 -1.66
N LEU A 71 -9.54 -13.29 -0.83
CA LEU A 71 -10.34 -12.56 0.15
C LEU A 71 -11.37 -11.63 -0.52
N LEU A 72 -10.98 -10.97 -1.62
CA LEU A 72 -11.86 -10.06 -2.35
C LEU A 72 -12.82 -10.77 -3.31
N ARG A 73 -12.61 -12.07 -3.55
CA ARG A 73 -13.36 -12.88 -4.51
C ARG A 73 -14.88 -12.78 -4.39
N PRO A 74 -15.51 -12.78 -3.20
CA PRO A 74 -16.97 -12.64 -3.10
C PRO A 74 -17.49 -11.33 -3.71
N VAL A 75 -16.72 -10.24 -3.60
CA VAL A 75 -17.05 -8.93 -4.18
C VAL A 75 -16.74 -8.94 -5.68
N THR A 76 -15.60 -9.49 -6.08
CA THR A 76 -15.21 -9.65 -7.49
C THR A 76 -16.27 -10.45 -8.27
N ASP A 77 -16.66 -11.61 -7.76
CA ASP A 77 -17.63 -12.52 -8.39
C ASP A 77 -19.03 -11.89 -8.53
N LYS A 78 -19.34 -10.88 -7.72
CA LYS A 78 -20.64 -10.19 -7.73
C LYS A 78 -20.64 -8.98 -8.66
N TYR A 79 -19.59 -8.15 -8.61
CA TYR A 79 -19.59 -6.84 -9.28
C TYR A 79 -18.75 -6.81 -10.56
N VAL A 80 -17.61 -7.50 -10.57
CA VAL A 80 -16.70 -7.44 -11.73
C VAL A 80 -17.17 -8.34 -12.85
N THR A 81 -17.60 -9.57 -12.53
CA THR A 81 -18.16 -10.52 -13.50
C THR A 81 -19.44 -9.97 -14.18
N SER A 82 -20.20 -9.16 -13.44
CA SER A 82 -21.40 -8.46 -13.92
C SER A 82 -21.08 -7.20 -14.75
N GLY A 83 -19.81 -6.84 -14.90
CA GLY A 83 -19.35 -5.68 -15.67
C GLY A 83 -19.64 -4.32 -15.01
N ILE A 84 -19.91 -4.29 -13.70
CA ILE A 84 -20.27 -3.06 -12.97
C ILE A 84 -19.02 -2.22 -12.64
N ILE A 85 -17.91 -2.88 -12.32
CA ILE A 85 -16.63 -2.25 -11.96
C ILE A 85 -15.49 -3.12 -12.49
N SER A 86 -14.36 -2.51 -12.86
CA SER A 86 -13.15 -3.26 -13.21
C SER A 86 -12.45 -3.80 -11.95
N HIS A 87 -11.56 -4.78 -12.09
CA HIS A 87 -10.74 -5.23 -10.97
C HIS A 87 -9.87 -4.08 -10.43
N ALA A 88 -9.25 -3.30 -11.32
CA ALA A 88 -8.37 -2.19 -10.94
C ALA A 88 -9.11 -1.11 -10.12
N ASP A 89 -10.34 -0.77 -10.53
CA ASP A 89 -11.17 0.16 -9.77
C ASP A 89 -11.66 -0.47 -8.46
N LEU A 90 -11.99 -1.77 -8.45
CA LEU A 90 -12.39 -2.46 -7.23
C LEU A 90 -11.26 -2.52 -6.20
N TRP A 91 -10.01 -2.76 -6.61
CA TRP A 91 -8.86 -2.79 -5.71
C TRP A 91 -8.57 -1.42 -5.10
N THR A 92 -8.67 -0.37 -5.92
CA THR A 92 -8.59 1.03 -5.48
C THR A 92 -9.65 1.34 -4.43
N LEU A 93 -10.91 1.00 -4.71
CA LEU A 93 -12.03 1.21 -3.80
C LEU A 93 -11.86 0.40 -2.51
N ALA A 94 -11.41 -0.85 -2.61
CA ALA A 94 -11.24 -1.73 -1.45
C ALA A 94 -10.20 -1.22 -0.46
N ALA A 95 -9.09 -0.64 -0.95
CA ALA A 95 -8.11 0.01 -0.09
C ALA A 95 -8.68 1.25 0.61
N ASN A 96 -9.43 2.07 -0.11
CA ASN A 96 -10.00 3.31 0.44
C ASN A 96 -11.07 3.02 1.50
N VAL A 97 -11.92 2.01 1.26
CA VAL A 97 -12.85 1.49 2.29
C VAL A 97 -12.09 0.90 3.47
N ALA A 98 -10.99 0.18 3.25
CA ALA A 98 -10.19 -0.38 4.34
C ALA A 98 -9.56 0.69 5.24
N ILE A 99 -9.04 1.77 4.65
CA ILE A 99 -8.51 2.92 5.41
C ILE A 99 -9.61 3.50 6.31
N GLU A 100 -10.79 3.78 5.75
CA GLU A 100 -11.93 4.34 6.50
C GLU A 100 -12.42 3.39 7.61
N VAL A 101 -12.61 2.11 7.31
CA VAL A 101 -13.07 1.09 8.27
C VAL A 101 -12.12 0.94 9.45
N MET A 102 -10.81 1.09 9.22
CA MET A 102 -9.79 1.04 10.26
C MET A 102 -9.62 2.37 11.02
N GLY A 103 -10.44 3.38 10.75
CA GLY A 103 -10.46 4.67 11.46
C GLY A 103 -9.61 5.78 10.82
N GLY A 104 -9.11 5.53 9.61
CA GLY A 104 -8.34 6.51 8.83
C GLY A 104 -9.22 7.54 8.12
N PRO A 105 -8.60 8.42 7.31
CA PRO A 105 -9.33 9.47 6.61
C PRO A 105 -10.19 8.91 5.47
N ILE A 106 -11.24 9.66 5.12
CA ILE A 106 -12.02 9.40 3.90
C ILE A 106 -11.17 9.77 2.69
N VAL A 107 -10.95 8.80 1.80
CA VAL A 107 -10.22 8.97 0.54
C VAL A 107 -11.21 8.98 -0.62
N PRO A 108 -11.25 10.03 -1.46
CA PRO A 108 -12.09 10.02 -2.67
C PRO A 108 -11.60 8.94 -3.64
N THR A 109 -12.54 8.27 -4.30
CA THR A 109 -12.22 7.25 -5.31
C THR A 109 -12.76 7.68 -6.65
N ARG A 110 -11.87 7.83 -7.64
CA ARG A 110 -12.23 7.99 -9.05
C ARG A 110 -12.14 6.65 -9.79
N PHE A 111 -13.00 6.49 -10.79
CA PHE A 111 -13.23 5.26 -11.55
C PHE A 111 -12.90 5.44 -13.03
N GLY A 112 -12.76 4.34 -13.77
CA GLY A 112 -12.47 4.33 -15.21
C GLY A 112 -11.18 3.60 -15.56
N ARG A 113 -10.55 2.89 -14.61
CA ARG A 113 -9.38 2.05 -14.90
C ARG A 113 -9.80 0.85 -15.75
N VAL A 114 -8.96 0.51 -16.71
CA VAL A 114 -9.19 -0.62 -17.62
C VAL A 114 -8.32 -1.78 -17.18
N ASP A 115 -8.96 -2.94 -16.99
CA ASP A 115 -8.25 -4.16 -16.63
C ASP A 115 -7.30 -4.61 -17.76
N ALA A 116 -6.11 -5.04 -17.38
CA ALA A 116 -5.20 -5.78 -18.23
C ALA A 116 -5.90 -7.04 -18.77
N ARG A 117 -5.75 -7.30 -20.07
CA ARG A 117 -6.38 -8.46 -20.73
C ARG A 117 -5.66 -9.77 -20.44
N ASP A 118 -4.35 -9.69 -20.33
CA ASP A 118 -3.45 -10.80 -20.07
C ASP A 118 -2.15 -10.25 -19.43
N SER A 119 -1.21 -11.15 -19.16
CA SER A 119 0.06 -10.83 -18.49
C SER A 119 0.93 -9.83 -19.26
N SER A 120 0.71 -9.59 -20.57
CA SER A 120 1.41 -8.53 -21.33
C SER A 120 0.98 -7.12 -20.94
N GLY A 121 -0.16 -6.98 -20.25
CA GLY A 121 -0.56 -5.73 -19.62
C GLY A 121 0.24 -5.41 -18.35
N SER A 122 1.03 -6.36 -17.85
CA SER A 122 2.03 -6.08 -16.83
C SER A 122 3.02 -5.08 -17.38
N VAL A 123 3.40 -4.10 -16.57
CA VAL A 123 4.58 -3.31 -16.90
C VAL A 123 5.79 -4.20 -16.61
N GLU A 124 6.66 -4.46 -17.59
CA GLU A 124 7.78 -5.44 -17.53
C GLU A 124 8.69 -5.33 -16.28
N GLY A 125 8.62 -4.26 -15.48
CA GLY A 125 9.52 -4.03 -14.35
C GLY A 125 8.84 -3.50 -13.09
N GLN A 126 8.09 -4.31 -12.36
CA GLN A 126 8.00 -4.02 -10.92
C GLN A 126 9.36 -4.15 -10.23
N VAL A 127 10.26 -4.97 -10.80
CA VAL A 127 11.66 -5.04 -10.37
C VAL A 127 12.25 -3.63 -10.48
N GLY A 128 12.52 -3.01 -9.33
CA GLY A 128 13.04 -1.64 -9.23
C GLY A 128 11.99 -0.53 -9.33
N ARG A 129 10.68 -0.80 -9.29
CA ARG A 129 9.62 0.23 -9.19
C ARG A 129 8.96 0.31 -7.82
N LEU A 130 9.13 -0.69 -6.97
CA LEU A 130 8.66 -0.70 -5.59
C LEU A 130 9.84 -0.54 -4.62
N PRO A 131 9.66 0.12 -3.47
CA PRO A 131 10.73 0.28 -2.49
C PRO A 131 11.07 -1.05 -1.81
N ASP A 132 12.35 -1.21 -1.48
CA ASP A 132 12.85 -2.37 -0.75
C ASP A 132 13.00 -2.00 0.72
N GLY A 133 12.52 -2.88 1.61
CA GLY A 133 12.51 -2.63 3.05
C GLY A 133 13.90 -2.57 3.70
N ASP A 134 14.92 -3.10 3.02
CA ASP A 134 16.30 -3.16 3.50
C ASP A 134 17.17 -1.97 3.03
N LYS A 135 16.59 -0.97 2.37
CA LYS A 135 17.31 0.20 1.82
C LYS A 135 16.92 1.49 2.51
N GLY A 136 17.81 2.48 2.44
CA GLY A 136 17.66 3.79 3.08
C GLY A 136 17.17 4.92 2.16
N VAL A 137 17.47 6.16 2.56
CA VAL A 137 16.96 7.41 1.97
C VAL A 137 17.12 7.51 0.45
N ASP A 138 18.32 7.22 -0.06
CA ASP A 138 18.63 7.36 -1.49
C ASP A 138 17.74 6.43 -2.34
N HIS A 139 17.52 5.20 -1.88
CA HIS A 139 16.64 4.24 -2.55
C HIS A 139 15.19 4.71 -2.55
N LEU A 140 14.70 5.24 -1.43
CA LEU A 140 13.33 5.78 -1.35
C LEU A 140 13.14 6.89 -2.39
N ARG A 141 14.10 7.81 -2.51
CA ARG A 141 14.01 8.88 -3.52
C ARG A 141 14.11 8.35 -4.95
N ASP A 142 15.04 7.43 -5.21
CA ASP A 142 15.22 6.79 -6.52
C ASP A 142 13.94 6.10 -7.02
N ILE A 143 13.14 5.55 -6.10
CA ILE A 143 11.85 4.93 -6.40
C ILE A 143 10.74 5.97 -6.56
N PHE A 144 10.60 6.90 -5.61
CA PHE A 144 9.42 7.75 -5.49
C PHE A 144 9.49 9.03 -6.33
N HIS A 145 10.66 9.65 -6.48
CA HIS A 145 10.80 10.91 -7.24
C HIS A 145 10.41 10.75 -8.72
N PRO A 146 10.77 9.64 -9.42
CA PRO A 146 10.28 9.40 -10.78
C PRO A 146 8.77 9.18 -10.89
N LYS A 147 8.06 8.97 -9.77
CA LYS A 147 6.59 8.89 -9.73
C LYS A 147 5.96 10.25 -9.45
N GLY A 148 6.80 11.29 -9.35
CA GLY A 148 6.41 12.65 -9.05
C GLY A 148 6.21 12.95 -7.57
N PHE A 149 6.56 12.03 -6.66
CA PHE A 149 6.44 12.25 -5.21
C PHE A 149 7.61 13.06 -4.66
N ASP A 150 7.32 13.96 -3.73
CA ASP A 150 8.35 14.66 -2.96
C ASP A 150 8.67 13.94 -1.64
N ASP A 151 9.57 14.53 -0.85
CA ASP A 151 9.97 13.94 0.43
C ASP A 151 8.82 13.87 1.47
N GLY A 152 7.85 14.79 1.40
CA GLY A 152 6.68 14.78 2.27
C GLY A 152 5.68 13.69 1.86
N ASP A 153 5.49 13.51 0.56
CA ASP A 153 4.69 12.43 -0.03
C ASP A 153 5.23 11.06 0.40
N ILE A 154 6.57 10.87 0.35
CA ILE A 154 7.23 9.61 0.77
C ILE A 154 6.88 9.31 2.23
N VAL A 155 7.12 10.27 3.14
CA VAL A 155 6.87 10.07 4.58
C VAL A 155 5.39 9.84 4.86
N ALA A 156 4.49 10.57 4.17
CA ALA A 156 3.05 10.40 4.32
C ALA A 156 2.63 8.99 3.89
N LEU A 157 3.04 8.53 2.70
CA LEU A 157 2.70 7.19 2.20
C LEU A 157 3.25 6.07 3.08
N SER A 158 4.46 6.22 3.62
CA SER A 158 5.02 5.28 4.63
C SER A 158 4.14 5.15 5.87
N GLY A 159 3.34 6.16 6.21
CA GLY A 159 2.38 6.12 7.30
C GLY A 159 1.32 5.01 7.17
N ALA A 160 1.08 4.46 5.97
CA ALA A 160 0.23 3.29 5.80
C ALA A 160 0.75 2.04 6.56
N HIS A 161 2.04 1.99 6.90
CA HIS A 161 2.60 0.98 7.80
C HIS A 161 2.03 1.05 9.23
N THR A 162 1.19 2.03 9.57
CA THR A 162 0.46 2.01 10.84
C THR A 162 -0.47 0.80 11.00
N VAL A 163 -0.86 0.17 9.89
CA VAL A 163 -1.66 -1.06 9.86
C VAL A 163 -0.91 -2.23 9.22
N GLY A 164 -1.34 -3.44 9.56
CA GLY A 164 -0.80 -4.68 9.02
C GLY A 164 0.50 -5.12 9.69
N LYS A 165 1.18 -6.04 9.01
CA LYS A 165 2.45 -6.60 9.46
C LYS A 165 3.23 -7.23 8.31
N CYS A 166 4.53 -7.38 8.53
CA CYS A 166 5.39 -8.22 7.70
C CYS A 166 5.15 -9.71 7.97
N HIS A 167 5.47 -10.53 6.97
CA HIS A 167 5.26 -11.98 6.99
C HIS A 167 6.49 -12.72 6.41
N PRO A 168 7.11 -13.66 7.15
CA PRO A 168 8.32 -14.35 6.71
C PRO A 168 8.17 -15.06 5.36
N ASP A 169 7.01 -15.68 5.11
CA ASP A 169 6.68 -16.42 3.90
C ASP A 169 6.36 -15.54 2.68
N ARG A 170 6.33 -14.22 2.85
CA ARG A 170 6.03 -13.25 1.79
C ARG A 170 7.22 -12.36 1.49
N SER A 171 7.67 -11.62 2.50
CA SER A 171 8.70 -10.59 2.37
C SER A 171 10.01 -10.95 3.07
N GLY A 172 10.06 -12.06 3.81
CA GLY A 172 11.19 -12.44 4.67
C GLY A 172 11.26 -11.66 5.99
N PHE A 173 10.76 -10.43 6.03
CA PHE A 173 10.52 -9.64 7.26
C PHE A 173 9.41 -10.23 8.13
N ASP A 174 9.40 -9.93 9.44
CA ASP A 174 8.44 -10.52 10.38
C ASP A 174 7.98 -9.56 11.49
N GLY A 175 6.68 -9.33 11.60
CA GLY A 175 6.06 -8.62 12.72
C GLY A 175 5.30 -7.35 12.33
N PRO A 176 4.43 -6.84 13.23
CA PRO A 176 3.67 -5.62 13.02
C PRO A 176 4.52 -4.38 13.27
N TRP A 177 4.20 -3.28 12.59
CA TRP A 177 4.84 -1.99 12.85
C TRP A 177 4.33 -1.31 14.11
N THR A 178 3.04 -1.49 14.44
CA THR A 178 2.35 -0.86 15.57
C THR A 178 1.74 -1.89 16.51
N GLU A 179 1.41 -1.48 17.73
CA GLU A 179 0.74 -2.36 18.70
C GLU A 179 -0.74 -2.63 18.34
N MET A 180 -1.34 -1.76 17.53
CA MET A 180 -2.72 -1.89 17.04
C MET A 180 -2.74 -1.98 15.50
N PRO A 181 -2.34 -3.12 14.90
CA PRO A 181 -2.13 -3.25 13.45
C PRO A 181 -3.42 -3.24 12.62
N LEU A 182 -4.58 -3.02 13.23
CA LEU A 182 -5.88 -2.87 12.54
C LEU A 182 -6.49 -1.48 12.75
N LYS A 183 -5.70 -0.53 13.25
CA LYS A 183 -6.12 0.85 13.48
C LYS A 183 -5.28 1.80 12.64
N PHE A 184 -5.95 2.53 11.73
CA PHE A 184 -5.31 3.52 10.88
C PHE A 184 -5.26 4.85 11.63
N ASP A 185 -4.16 5.10 12.33
CA ASP A 185 -3.87 6.32 13.09
C ASP A 185 -2.40 6.73 12.93
N ASN A 186 -1.90 7.68 13.72
CA ASN A 186 -0.50 8.10 13.66
C ASN A 186 0.47 7.28 14.53
N ALA A 187 0.08 6.06 14.96
CA ALA A 187 0.90 5.19 15.80
C ALA A 187 2.24 4.85 15.14
N TYR A 188 2.27 4.63 13.82
CA TYR A 188 3.53 4.39 13.09
C TYR A 188 4.61 5.44 13.40
N PHE A 189 4.27 6.73 13.35
CA PHE A 189 5.23 7.81 13.59
C PHE A 189 5.52 8.00 15.08
N SER A 190 4.50 7.95 15.94
CA SER A 190 4.67 8.19 17.38
C SER A 190 5.40 7.04 18.09
N GLU A 191 5.14 5.79 17.71
CA GLU A 191 5.85 4.62 18.21
C GLU A 191 7.30 4.59 17.69
N MET A 192 7.53 4.91 16.41
CA MET A 192 8.88 4.99 15.82
C MET A 192 9.79 5.95 16.62
N LEU A 193 9.27 7.09 17.06
CA LEU A 193 10.03 8.09 17.82
C LEU A 193 10.20 7.74 19.31
N SER A 194 9.25 7.03 19.91
CA SER A 194 9.19 6.82 21.36
C SER A 194 9.75 5.47 21.83
N LYS A 195 9.89 4.50 20.92
CA LYS A 195 10.38 3.16 21.23
C LYS A 195 11.85 3.00 20.89
N GLU A 196 12.47 2.08 21.62
CA GLU A 196 13.81 1.60 21.31
C GLU A 196 13.68 0.37 20.42
N TYR A 197 14.37 0.38 19.28
CA TYR A 197 14.44 -0.72 18.33
C TYR A 197 15.87 -1.23 18.25
N VAL A 198 16.04 -2.54 18.33
CA VAL A 198 17.34 -3.22 18.28
C VAL A 198 17.45 -3.98 16.95
N PRO A 199 18.58 -3.92 16.23
CA PRO A 199 18.77 -4.67 15.00
C PRO A 199 18.63 -6.18 15.21
N GLU A 200 17.99 -6.85 14.24
CA GLU A 200 17.89 -8.29 14.14
C GLU A 200 17.95 -8.74 12.67
N THR A 201 18.23 -10.03 12.47
CA THR A 201 18.10 -10.69 11.16
C THR A 201 17.02 -11.75 11.27
N THR A 202 16.00 -11.68 10.42
CA THR A 202 14.89 -12.64 10.46
C THR A 202 15.32 -14.03 9.98
N SER A 203 14.46 -15.03 10.18
CA SER A 203 14.66 -16.36 9.61
C SER A 203 14.73 -16.37 8.07
N GLY A 204 14.14 -15.36 7.42
CA GLY A 204 14.25 -15.14 5.97
C GLY A 204 15.55 -14.44 5.54
N GLY A 205 16.45 -14.10 6.47
CA GLY A 205 17.71 -13.42 6.18
C GLY A 205 17.59 -11.90 5.99
N CYS A 206 16.43 -11.31 6.28
CA CYS A 206 16.19 -9.88 6.11
C CYS A 206 16.65 -9.08 7.34
N PRO A 207 17.34 -7.94 7.17
CA PRO A 207 17.72 -7.07 8.28
C PRO A 207 16.56 -6.18 8.68
N GLN A 208 16.12 -6.23 9.94
CA GLN A 208 15.10 -5.33 10.49
C GLN A 208 15.46 -4.89 11.90
N ASN A 209 14.63 -4.07 12.52
CA ASN A 209 14.80 -3.66 13.91
C ASN A 209 13.53 -3.98 14.70
N ARG A 210 13.67 -4.57 15.89
CA ARG A 210 12.56 -4.96 16.75
C ARG A 210 12.60 -4.24 18.08
N CYS A 211 11.44 -3.80 18.56
CA CYS A 211 11.29 -3.32 19.93
C CYS A 211 11.17 -4.52 20.89
N PRO A 212 12.11 -4.74 21.82
CA PRO A 212 12.07 -5.89 22.72
C PRO A 212 10.85 -5.89 23.66
N ARG A 213 10.28 -4.71 23.94
CA ARG A 213 9.16 -4.56 24.88
C ARG A 213 7.81 -4.93 24.25
N THR A 214 7.58 -4.50 23.01
CA THR A 214 6.27 -4.61 22.35
C THR A 214 6.27 -5.63 21.22
N GLY A 215 7.44 -6.07 20.76
CA GLY A 215 7.58 -6.96 19.61
C GLY A 215 7.32 -6.28 18.27
N THR A 216 6.98 -4.99 18.24
CA THR A 216 6.80 -4.21 17.01
C THR A 216 8.12 -4.01 16.29
N VAL A 217 8.06 -3.78 14.98
CA VAL A 217 9.25 -3.73 14.12
C VAL A 217 9.31 -2.45 13.30
N MET A 218 10.52 -2.10 12.88
CA MET A 218 10.79 -1.09 11.86
C MET A 218 11.79 -1.67 10.87
N LEU A 219 11.50 -1.52 9.59
CA LEU A 219 12.40 -1.87 8.51
C LEU A 219 13.55 -0.85 8.42
N ILE A 220 14.57 -1.16 7.61
CA ILE A 220 15.66 -0.20 7.35
C ILE A 220 15.10 1.05 6.67
N SER A 221 14.17 0.87 5.72
CA SER A 221 13.47 1.95 5.05
C SER A 221 12.62 2.81 5.98
N ASP A 222 12.04 2.23 7.03
CA ASP A 222 11.24 2.95 8.02
C ASP A 222 12.13 3.87 8.87
N LEU A 223 13.24 3.34 9.42
CA LEU A 223 14.15 4.14 10.25
C LEU A 223 14.93 5.18 9.44
N ALA A 224 15.10 4.99 8.13
CA ALA A 224 15.67 5.99 7.24
C ALA A 224 14.85 7.30 7.22
N LEU A 225 13.56 7.27 7.57
CA LEU A 225 12.72 8.46 7.68
C LEU A 225 13.12 9.38 8.85
N LEU A 226 13.95 8.89 9.78
CA LEU A 226 14.48 9.69 10.89
C LEU A 226 15.67 10.58 10.48
N GLU A 227 16.13 10.48 9.24
CA GLU A 227 17.19 11.31 8.67
C GLU A 227 16.62 12.62 8.08
N PRO A 228 17.38 13.74 8.11
CA PRO A 228 17.00 14.95 7.39
C PRO A 228 16.98 14.74 5.86
N PRO A 229 16.01 15.31 5.12
CA PRO A 229 14.94 16.20 5.58
C PRO A 229 13.63 15.48 5.97
N PHE A 230 13.56 14.14 5.90
CA PHE A 230 12.32 13.37 6.20
C PHE A 230 11.85 13.57 7.64
N ARG A 231 12.78 13.59 8.60
CA ARG A 231 12.49 13.64 10.04
C ARG A 231 11.46 14.69 10.45
N ARG A 232 11.47 15.87 9.81
CA ARG A 232 10.54 16.96 10.13
C ARG A 232 9.07 16.57 9.91
N TYR A 233 8.80 15.72 8.93
CA TYR A 233 7.47 15.21 8.63
C TYR A 233 7.07 14.10 9.62
N VAL A 234 8.01 13.22 9.97
CA VAL A 234 7.80 12.20 11.02
C VAL A 234 7.42 12.86 12.34
N GLU A 235 8.15 13.90 12.76
CA GLU A 235 7.88 14.65 13.98
C GLU A 235 6.55 15.43 13.92
N LEU A 236 6.17 15.93 12.74
CA LEU A 236 4.87 16.58 12.52
C LEU A 236 3.74 15.56 12.67
N TYR A 237 3.80 14.45 11.95
CA TYR A 237 2.74 13.44 11.92
C TYR A 237 2.60 12.71 13.25
N ALA A 238 3.69 12.53 14.00
CA ALA A 238 3.64 11.96 15.34
C ALA A 238 2.87 12.84 16.35
N ARG A 239 2.89 14.17 16.21
CA ARG A 239 2.18 15.10 17.12
C ARG A 239 0.83 15.56 16.59
N ASP A 240 0.59 15.44 15.29
CA ASP A 240 -0.59 15.95 14.60
C ASP A 240 -1.09 14.92 13.58
N GLN A 241 -2.09 14.14 14.00
CA GLN A 241 -2.72 13.13 13.15
C GLN A 241 -3.51 13.75 12.00
N ASP A 242 -4.11 14.93 12.19
CA ASP A 242 -4.89 15.59 11.14
C ASP A 242 -3.97 16.07 10.01
N ALA A 243 -2.78 16.58 10.35
CA ALA A 243 -1.74 16.88 9.38
C ALA A 243 -1.29 15.64 8.60
N PHE A 244 -1.07 14.51 9.30
CA PHE A 244 -0.76 13.23 8.65
C PHE A 244 -1.86 12.83 7.67
N PHE A 245 -3.11 12.80 8.11
CA PHE A 245 -4.24 12.39 7.28
C PHE A 245 -4.42 13.31 6.07
N ALA A 246 -4.27 14.62 6.23
CA ALA A 246 -4.40 15.57 5.14
C ALA A 246 -3.35 15.35 4.03
N ASP A 247 -2.10 15.09 4.39
CA ASP A 247 -1.03 14.85 3.42
C ASP A 247 -1.06 13.41 2.88
N PHE A 248 -1.44 12.43 3.70
CA PHE A 248 -1.67 11.06 3.27
C PHE A 248 -2.73 10.98 2.18
N VAL A 249 -3.89 11.64 2.36
CA VAL A 249 -4.97 11.64 1.35
C VAL A 249 -4.47 12.19 0.01
N LYS A 250 -3.71 13.30 0.02
CA LYS A 250 -3.16 13.90 -1.22
C LYS A 250 -2.19 12.93 -1.92
N ALA A 251 -1.23 12.39 -1.18
CA ALA A 251 -0.23 11.48 -1.72
C ALA A 251 -0.85 10.16 -2.20
N TRP A 252 -1.82 9.63 -1.46
CA TRP A 252 -2.52 8.39 -1.77
C TRP A 252 -3.44 8.50 -2.99
N VAL A 253 -4.19 9.60 -3.13
CA VAL A 253 -4.98 9.87 -4.35
C VAL A 253 -4.03 10.00 -5.55
N LYS A 254 -2.95 10.77 -5.41
CA LYS A 254 -1.92 10.90 -6.47
C LYS A 254 -1.34 9.56 -6.88
N LEU A 255 -1.02 8.68 -5.92
CA LEU A 255 -0.58 7.32 -6.19
C LEU A 255 -1.60 6.56 -7.04
N GLN A 256 -2.86 6.50 -6.59
CA GLN A 256 -3.89 5.70 -7.25
C GLN A 256 -4.25 6.21 -8.65
N GLU A 257 -4.03 7.50 -8.92
CA GLU A 257 -4.40 8.14 -10.20
C GLU A 257 -3.22 8.33 -11.16
N ASN A 258 -2.00 8.17 -10.68
CA ASN A 258 -0.78 8.41 -11.46
C ASN A 258 -0.75 7.57 -12.75
N GLY A 259 -0.50 8.25 -13.87
CA GLY A 259 -0.45 7.65 -15.21
C GLY A 259 -1.80 7.25 -15.80
N CYS A 260 -2.90 7.37 -15.06
CA CYS A 260 -4.24 7.09 -15.56
C CYS A 260 -4.82 8.29 -16.31
N THR A 261 -5.69 8.02 -17.29
CA THR A 261 -6.40 9.05 -18.06
C THR A 261 -7.90 8.76 -18.06
N GLY A 262 -8.72 9.81 -18.18
CA GLY A 262 -10.18 9.65 -18.29
C GLY A 262 -10.90 9.19 -17.02
N LEU A 263 -10.26 9.31 -15.85
CA LEU A 263 -10.89 8.95 -14.57
C LEU A 263 -12.11 9.84 -14.26
N ARG A 264 -13.10 9.30 -13.55
CA ARG A 264 -14.43 9.89 -13.33
C ARG A 264 -14.81 9.79 -11.85
N ASP A 265 -15.55 10.76 -11.31
CA ASP A 265 -16.01 10.72 -9.90
C ASP A 265 -17.16 9.73 -9.67
N THR A 266 -17.75 9.22 -10.76
CA THR A 266 -18.86 8.28 -10.75
C THR A 266 -18.46 6.97 -11.41
N LEU A 267 -18.96 5.86 -10.87
CA LEU A 267 -18.86 4.52 -11.45
C LEU A 267 -19.54 4.45 -12.83
#